data_AF-A0A4P8KZC3-F1
#
_entry.id   AF-A0A4P8KZC3-F1
#
_cell.length_a   1.000
_cell.length_b   1.000
_cell.length_c   1.000
_cell.angle_alpha   90.00
_cell.angle_beta   90.00
_cell.angle_gamma   90.00
#
_symmetry.space_group_name_H-M   'P 1'
#
loop_
_entity.id
_entity.type
_entity.pdbx_description
1 polymer ?
#
loop_
_entity_poly.entity_id
_entity_poly.type
_entity_poly.pdbx_seq_one_letter_code
_entity_poly.pdbx_strand_id
1 'polypeptide(L)'
;MPEDDKPERRESAAQRIKELTIPQKVRLAMTGGKEARTLLILDSNRAVQLAILDNPKLTQSEVVGIAQSRSVSDDVLRKIAANREWIKLYPVRLALVKNPKTPIGVSVKFVGTLHPTDLKVIARSKSVASVVTQAANRQLIRKK
;
A
#
# COMPACT_ATOMS: atom_id res chain seq x y z
N MET A 1 -15.59 -42.68 -16.78
CA MET A 1 -14.76 -42.52 -15.55
C MET A 1 -13.31 -42.70 -15.97
N PRO A 2 -12.39 -41.83 -15.53
CA PRO A 2 -12.17 -41.35 -14.15
C PRO A 2 -12.52 -39.85 -13.98
N GLU A 3 -13.05 -39.31 -12.87
CA GLU A 3 -12.67 -39.35 -11.43
C GLU A 3 -11.28 -38.75 -11.13
N ASP A 4 -11.18 -37.41 -11.19
CA ASP A 4 -10.11 -36.62 -10.55
C ASP A 4 -10.61 -35.17 -10.31
N ASP A 5 -11.50 -35.01 -9.34
CA ASP A 5 -11.85 -33.70 -8.76
C ASP A 5 -11.77 -33.79 -7.23
N LYS A 6 -10.54 -33.81 -6.71
CA LYS A 6 -10.24 -33.76 -5.27
C LYS A 6 -9.69 -32.38 -4.89
N PRO A 7 -10.49 -31.51 -4.24
CA PRO A 7 -10.02 -30.23 -3.71
C PRO A 7 -9.33 -30.39 -2.34
N GLU A 8 -8.30 -31.23 -2.22
CA GLU A 8 -7.64 -31.59 -0.94
C GLU A 8 -6.27 -30.88 -0.70
N ARG A 9 -6.02 -29.71 -1.30
CA ARG A 9 -4.79 -28.91 -1.04
C ARG A 9 -5.05 -27.47 -0.63
N ARG A 10 -6.11 -27.23 0.12
CA ARG A 10 -6.37 -25.94 0.80
C ARG A 10 -6.23 -26.08 2.31
N GLU A 11 -5.08 -26.56 2.79
CA GLU A 11 -4.54 -25.89 3.98
C GLU A 11 -4.28 -24.46 3.52
N SER A 12 -5.21 -23.55 3.87
CA SER A 12 -5.23 -22.20 3.29
C SER A 12 -3.84 -21.60 3.46
N ALA A 13 -3.22 -21.04 2.42
CA ALA A 13 -1.91 -20.41 2.52
C ALA A 13 -1.84 -19.43 3.72
N ALA A 14 -3.00 -18.86 4.09
CA ALA A 14 -3.20 -18.06 5.30
C ALA A 14 -2.97 -18.82 6.62
N GLN A 15 -3.43 -20.07 6.74
CA GLN A 15 -3.21 -20.94 7.91
C GLN A 15 -1.73 -21.26 8.06
N ARG A 16 -1.08 -21.65 6.97
CA ARG A 16 0.35 -21.96 6.98
C ARG A 16 1.19 -20.73 7.32
N ILE A 17 0.80 -19.55 6.84
CA ILE A 17 1.43 -18.28 7.22
C ILE A 17 1.23 -17.96 8.70
N LYS A 18 0.08 -18.26 9.30
CA LYS A 18 -0.16 -18.00 10.73
C LYS A 18 0.77 -18.80 11.64
N GLU A 19 1.15 -20.01 11.24
CA GLU A 19 2.06 -20.88 12.00
C GLU A 19 3.54 -20.52 11.84
N LEU A 20 3.90 -19.70 10.84
CA LEU A 20 5.28 -19.27 10.62
C LEU A 20 5.75 -18.28 11.68
N THR A 21 7.01 -18.44 12.08
CA THR A 21 7.73 -17.46 12.91
C THR A 21 7.97 -16.16 12.14
N ILE A 22 8.19 -15.04 12.86
CA ILE A 22 8.45 -13.73 12.24
C ILE A 22 9.59 -13.79 11.19
N PRO A 23 10.76 -14.42 11.46
CA PRO A 23 11.83 -14.50 10.46
C PRO A 23 11.43 -15.30 9.21
N GLN A 24 10.64 -16.36 9.37
CA GLN A 24 10.14 -17.15 8.24
C GLN A 24 9.13 -16.36 7.41
N LYS A 25 8.24 -15.58 8.05
CA LYS A 25 7.33 -14.66 7.37
C LYS A 25 8.07 -13.60 6.58
N VAL A 26 9.15 -13.03 7.15
CA VAL A 26 10.01 -12.07 6.45
C VAL A 26 10.66 -12.71 5.23
N ARG A 27 11.22 -13.91 5.35
CA ARG A 27 11.80 -14.64 4.21
C ARG A 27 10.75 -14.90 3.12
N LEU A 28 9.55 -15.33 3.53
CA LEU A 28 8.43 -15.56 2.62
C LEU A 28 7.92 -14.27 1.97
N ALA A 29 7.97 -13.13 2.67
CA ALA A 29 7.64 -11.83 2.09
C ALA A 29 8.60 -11.44 0.96
N MET A 30 9.89 -11.76 1.11
CA MET A 30 10.93 -11.42 0.14
C MET A 30 10.97 -12.36 -1.08
N THR A 31 10.68 -13.66 -0.89
CA THR A 31 10.80 -14.67 -1.97
C THR A 31 9.46 -15.18 -2.48
N GLY A 32 8.39 -14.98 -1.72
CA GLY A 32 7.06 -15.53 -1.96
C GLY A 32 6.35 -14.95 -3.18
N GLY A 33 5.41 -15.72 -3.69
CA GLY A 33 4.54 -15.34 -4.79
C GLY A 33 3.49 -14.29 -4.41
N LYS A 34 2.64 -13.93 -5.38
CA LYS A 34 1.59 -12.91 -5.24
C LYS A 34 0.61 -13.18 -4.10
N GLU A 35 0.21 -14.44 -3.92
CA GLU A 35 -0.72 -14.83 -2.84
C GLU A 35 -0.11 -14.62 -1.46
N ALA A 36 1.14 -15.07 -1.25
CA ALA A 36 1.83 -14.89 0.01
C ALA A 36 1.98 -13.41 0.38
N ARG A 37 2.34 -12.55 -0.58
CA ARG A 37 2.45 -11.10 -0.35
C ARG A 37 1.11 -10.47 0.03
N THR A 38 0.04 -10.86 -0.65
CA THR A 38 -1.32 -10.32 -0.39
C THR A 38 -1.82 -10.71 1.00
N LEU A 39 -1.41 -11.88 1.50
CA LEU A 39 -1.73 -12.30 2.86
C LEU A 39 -0.83 -11.61 3.91
N LEU A 40 0.49 -11.53 3.63
CA LEU A 40 1.47 -10.95 4.54
C LEU A 40 1.35 -9.42 4.68
N ILE A 41 0.76 -8.72 3.70
CA ILE A 41 0.51 -7.27 3.80
C ILE A 41 -0.52 -6.93 4.90
N LEU A 42 -1.41 -7.88 5.20
CA LEU A 42 -2.42 -7.77 6.26
C LEU A 42 -1.90 -8.24 7.62
N ASP A 43 -0.66 -8.73 7.67
CA ASP A 43 -0.04 -9.16 8.92
C ASP A 43 0.14 -7.96 9.86
N SER A 44 0.01 -8.20 11.16
CA SER A 44 0.17 -7.16 12.18
C SER A 44 1.62 -6.73 12.38
N ASN A 45 2.59 -7.53 11.94
CA ASN A 45 3.99 -7.25 12.15
C ASN A 45 4.57 -6.29 11.09
N ARG A 46 5.04 -5.13 11.53
CA ARG A 46 5.69 -4.12 10.70
C ARG A 46 6.90 -4.65 9.90
N ALA A 47 7.73 -5.51 10.51
CA ALA A 47 8.93 -6.02 9.84
C ALA A 47 8.57 -6.89 8.62
N VAL A 48 7.50 -7.69 8.74
CA VAL A 48 6.96 -8.49 7.63
C VAL A 48 6.42 -7.59 6.53
N GLN A 49 5.64 -6.56 6.87
CA GLN A 49 5.12 -5.61 5.89
C GLN A 49 6.24 -4.87 5.13
N LEU A 50 7.32 -4.48 5.83
CA LEU A 50 8.46 -3.82 5.22
C LEU A 50 9.23 -4.75 4.27
N ALA A 51 9.40 -6.02 4.65
CA ALA A 51 10.10 -7.01 3.82
C ALA A 51 9.42 -7.26 2.46
N ILE A 52 8.09 -7.06 2.37
CA ILE A 52 7.36 -7.15 1.09
C ILE A 52 7.85 -6.09 0.10
N LEU A 53 8.22 -4.90 0.59
CA LEU A 53 8.70 -3.80 -0.26
C LEU A 53 10.07 -4.06 -0.87
N ASP A 54 10.87 -4.94 -0.25
CA ASP A 54 12.18 -5.34 -0.75
C ASP A 54 12.11 -6.55 -1.71
N ASN A 55 10.90 -7.05 -2.02
CA ASN A 55 10.71 -8.16 -2.96
C ASN A 55 10.85 -7.66 -4.42
N PRO A 56 11.77 -8.23 -5.23
CA PRO A 56 11.99 -7.80 -6.61
C PRO A 56 10.81 -8.13 -7.55
N LYS A 57 9.91 -9.03 -7.14
CA LYS A 57 8.70 -9.39 -7.91
C LYS A 57 7.50 -8.50 -7.59
N LEU A 58 7.69 -7.44 -6.79
CA LEU A 58 6.63 -6.53 -6.42
C LEU A 58 6.25 -5.65 -7.62
N THR A 59 4.99 -5.72 -8.01
CA THR A 59 4.47 -4.96 -9.15
C THR A 59 3.96 -3.58 -8.73
N GLN A 60 3.90 -2.66 -9.68
CA GLN A 60 3.37 -1.31 -9.46
C GLN A 60 1.92 -1.32 -8.95
N SER A 61 1.08 -2.20 -9.51
CA SER A 61 -0.31 -2.36 -9.08
C SER A 61 -0.43 -2.83 -7.64
N GLU A 62 0.47 -3.71 -7.19
CA GLU A 62 0.53 -4.12 -5.79
C GLU A 62 0.93 -2.95 -4.90
N VAL A 63 1.95 -2.17 -5.27
CA VAL A 63 2.37 -0.98 -4.49
C VAL A 63 1.22 0.03 -4.34
N VAL A 64 0.41 0.24 -5.39
CA VAL A 64 -0.78 1.10 -5.31
C VAL A 64 -1.79 0.53 -4.31
N GLY A 65 -2.07 -0.78 -4.37
CA GLY A 65 -2.96 -1.44 -3.41
C GLY A 65 -2.46 -1.33 -1.96
N ILE A 66 -1.16 -1.50 -1.75
CA ILE A 66 -0.49 -1.32 -0.45
C ILE A 66 -0.67 0.12 0.04
N ALA A 67 -0.39 1.10 -0.81
CA ALA A 67 -0.50 2.51 -0.48
C ALA A 67 -1.95 2.96 -0.21
N GLN A 68 -2.96 2.25 -0.74
CA GLN A 68 -4.37 2.51 -0.44
C GLN A 68 -4.87 1.80 0.83
N SER A 69 -4.19 0.74 1.26
CA SER A 69 -4.61 -0.08 2.39
C SER A 69 -4.56 0.70 3.70
N ARG A 70 -5.60 0.56 4.54
CA ARG A 70 -5.62 1.14 5.90
C ARG A 70 -4.98 0.22 6.94
N SER A 71 -4.66 -1.01 6.56
CA SER A 71 -4.06 -2.01 7.45
C SER A 71 -2.54 -1.87 7.55
N VAL A 72 -1.91 -1.15 6.61
CA VAL A 72 -0.45 -1.00 6.60
C VAL A 72 0.03 0.06 7.59
N SER A 73 1.25 -0.14 8.08
CA SER A 73 1.91 0.80 8.99
C SER A 73 2.39 2.04 8.25
N ASP A 74 2.50 3.17 8.95
CA ASP A 74 2.97 4.43 8.39
C ASP A 74 4.42 4.35 7.87
N ASP A 75 5.26 3.51 8.48
CA ASP A 75 6.63 3.25 8.00
C ASP A 75 6.68 2.61 6.62
N VAL A 76 5.73 1.73 6.30
CA VAL A 76 5.60 1.12 4.96
C VAL A 76 5.28 2.23 3.95
N LEU A 77 4.36 3.12 4.31
CA LEU A 77 3.99 4.27 3.48
C LEU A 77 5.17 5.25 3.31
N ARG A 78 6.00 5.47 4.34
CA ARG A 78 7.24 6.26 4.24
C ARG A 78 8.25 5.61 3.31
N LYS A 79 8.47 4.30 3.42
CA LYS A 79 9.37 3.56 2.55
C LYS A 79 8.90 3.62 1.10
N ILE A 80 7.58 3.52 0.86
CA ILE A 80 7.00 3.72 -0.46
C ILE A 80 7.26 5.13 -0.97
N ALA A 81 7.07 6.14 -0.12
CA ALA A 81 7.29 7.54 -0.46
C ALA A 81 8.75 7.93 -0.70
N ALA A 82 9.69 7.19 -0.12
CA ALA A 82 11.12 7.37 -0.33
C ALA A 82 11.61 6.75 -1.65
N ASN A 83 10.88 5.77 -2.20
CA ASN A 83 11.25 5.11 -3.44
C ASN A 83 10.91 5.99 -4.66
N ARG A 84 11.96 6.44 -5.37
CA ARG A 84 11.83 7.31 -6.55
C ARG A 84 11.10 6.63 -7.70
N GLU A 85 11.23 5.32 -7.87
CA GLU A 85 10.56 4.59 -8.95
C GLU A 85 9.05 4.59 -8.77
N TRP A 86 8.59 4.36 -7.54
CA TRP A 86 7.16 4.33 -7.24
C TRP A 86 6.54 5.73 -7.23
N ILE A 87 7.27 6.74 -6.74
CA ILE A 87 6.77 8.13 -6.72
C ILE A 87 6.64 8.76 -8.11
N LYS A 88 7.37 8.26 -9.12
CA LYS A 88 7.15 8.66 -10.52
C LYS A 88 5.71 8.32 -10.97
N LEU A 89 5.14 7.25 -10.42
CA LEU A 89 3.80 6.79 -10.77
C LEU A 89 2.75 7.67 -10.11
N TYR A 90 1.94 8.31 -10.95
CA TYR A 90 0.76 9.06 -10.53
C TYR A 90 -0.16 8.29 -9.55
N PRO A 91 -0.57 7.04 -9.84
CA PRO A 91 -1.50 6.32 -8.96
C PRO A 91 -0.93 6.06 -7.56
N VAL A 92 0.38 5.91 -7.42
CA VAL A 92 1.02 5.75 -6.11
C VAL A 92 0.95 7.05 -5.31
N ARG A 93 1.28 8.19 -5.94
CA ARG A 93 1.16 9.51 -5.28
C ARG A 93 -0.28 9.78 -4.83
N LEU A 94 -1.25 9.50 -5.70
CA LEU A 94 -2.66 9.66 -5.38
C LEU A 94 -3.10 8.75 -4.22
N ALA A 95 -2.69 7.47 -4.25
CA ALA A 95 -2.98 6.50 -3.19
C ALA A 95 -2.43 6.95 -1.84
N LEU A 96 -1.16 7.39 -1.79
CA LEU A 96 -0.53 7.90 -0.58
C LEU A 96 -1.30 9.10 -0.01
N VAL A 97 -1.67 10.07 -0.84
CA VAL A 97 -2.40 11.27 -0.37
C VAL A 97 -3.81 10.94 0.13
N LYS A 98 -4.48 9.96 -0.48
CA LYS A 98 -5.83 9.53 -0.07
C LYS A 98 -5.86 8.68 1.20
N ASN A 99 -4.72 8.12 1.61
CA ASN A 99 -4.67 7.23 2.76
C ASN A 99 -4.51 8.01 4.09
N PRO A 100 -5.40 7.82 5.08
CA PRO A 100 -5.31 8.48 6.38
C PRO A 100 -4.05 8.14 7.19
N LYS A 101 -3.47 6.95 6.97
CA LYS A 101 -2.26 6.51 7.68
C LYS A 101 -0.98 7.08 7.09
N THR A 102 -1.05 7.73 5.93
CA THR A 102 0.13 8.37 5.36
C THR A 102 0.52 9.56 6.22
N PRO A 103 1.80 9.65 6.64
CA PRO A 103 2.27 10.79 7.41
C PRO A 103 1.99 12.12 6.70
N ILE A 104 1.50 13.11 7.44
CA ILE A 104 1.04 14.40 6.91
C ILE A 104 2.12 15.06 6.03
N GLY A 105 3.38 15.03 6.46
CA GLY A 105 4.49 15.62 5.69
C GLY A 105 4.68 14.99 4.30
N VAL A 106 4.44 13.68 4.18
CA VAL A 106 4.49 12.96 2.90
C VAL A 106 3.29 13.34 2.03
N SER A 107 2.09 13.33 2.61
CA SER A 107 0.86 13.68 1.90
C SER A 107 0.92 15.10 1.34
N VAL A 108 1.26 16.09 2.17
CA VAL A 108 1.34 17.51 1.76
C VAL A 108 2.35 17.72 0.63
N LYS A 109 3.50 17.02 0.66
CA LYS A 109 4.51 17.09 -0.40
C LYS A 109 3.96 16.65 -1.76
N PHE A 110 3.13 15.61 -1.79
CA PHE A 110 2.60 15.07 -3.04
C PHE A 110 1.32 15.74 -3.52
N VAL A 111 0.55 16.39 -2.64
CA VAL A 111 -0.68 17.14 -3.02
C VAL A 111 -0.40 18.12 -4.17
N GLY A 112 0.71 18.86 -4.16
CA GLY A 112 1.04 19.81 -5.23
C GLY A 112 1.28 19.16 -6.61
N THR A 113 1.56 17.86 -6.65
CA THR A 113 1.84 17.10 -7.88
C THR A 113 0.60 16.44 -8.50
N LEU A 114 -0.56 16.54 -7.85
CA LEU A 114 -1.79 15.91 -8.30
C LEU A 114 -2.57 16.76 -9.31
N HIS A 115 -3.40 16.09 -10.11
CA HIS A 115 -4.30 16.78 -11.04
C HIS A 115 -5.43 17.51 -10.30
N PRO A 116 -5.92 18.63 -10.87
CA PRO A 116 -6.98 19.43 -10.23
C PRO A 116 -8.27 18.64 -10.01
N THR A 117 -8.58 17.66 -10.87
CA THR A 117 -9.75 16.77 -10.69
C THR A 117 -9.66 15.97 -9.39
N ASP A 118 -8.51 15.34 -9.14
CA ASP A 118 -8.28 14.55 -7.92
C ASP A 118 -8.13 15.42 -6.68
N LEU A 119 -7.55 16.61 -6.81
CA LEU A 119 -7.48 17.59 -5.72
C LEU A 119 -8.87 18.00 -5.23
N LYS A 120 -9.86 18.16 -6.13
CA LYS A 120 -11.26 18.42 -5.73
C LYS A 120 -11.85 17.26 -4.93
N VAL A 121 -11.54 16.03 -5.31
CA VAL A 121 -11.98 14.82 -4.58
C VAL A 121 -11.36 14.77 -3.20
N ILE A 122 -10.04 15.01 -3.09
CA ILE A 122 -9.32 15.02 -1.82
C ILE A 122 -9.83 16.13 -0.91
N ALA A 123 -10.04 17.34 -1.44
CA ALA A 123 -10.56 18.48 -0.69
C ALA A 123 -11.94 18.23 -0.06
N ARG A 124 -12.76 17.37 -0.66
CA ARG A 124 -14.09 16.98 -0.17
C ARG A 124 -14.08 15.71 0.69
N SER A 125 -12.96 14.99 0.73
CA SER A 125 -12.91 13.69 1.39
C SER A 125 -12.73 13.85 2.90
N LYS A 126 -13.60 13.18 3.67
CA LYS A 126 -13.49 13.08 5.14
C LYS A 126 -12.51 12.01 5.60
N SER A 127 -12.00 11.19 4.68
CA SER A 127 -11.11 10.07 5.00
C SER A 127 -9.64 10.47 5.12
N VAL A 128 -9.30 11.73 4.82
CA VAL A 128 -7.93 12.26 4.86
C VAL A 128 -7.83 13.33 5.94
N ALA A 129 -6.63 13.54 6.48
CA ALA A 129 -6.41 14.53 7.54
C ALA A 129 -6.80 15.95 7.06
N SER A 130 -7.39 16.76 7.95
CA SER A 130 -7.81 18.14 7.66
C SER A 130 -6.68 19.00 7.08
N VAL A 131 -5.44 18.79 7.52
CA VAL A 131 -4.27 19.49 6.97
C VAL A 131 -4.06 19.18 5.48
N VAL A 132 -4.33 17.94 5.05
CA VAL A 132 -4.20 17.52 3.65
C VAL A 132 -5.33 18.07 2.80
N THR A 133 -6.57 18.13 3.31
CA THR A 133 -7.70 18.75 2.59
C THR A 133 -7.50 20.26 2.42
N GLN A 134 -7.00 20.95 3.44
CA GLN A 134 -6.64 22.36 3.37
C GLN A 134 -5.51 22.61 2.36
N ALA A 135 -4.47 21.77 2.36
CA ALA A 135 -3.39 21.84 1.38
C ALA A 135 -3.93 21.62 -0.05
N ALA A 136 -4.85 20.68 -0.25
CA ALA A 136 -5.48 20.44 -1.54
C ALA A 136 -6.31 21.64 -2.03
N ASN A 137 -7.12 22.24 -1.15
CA ASN A 137 -7.87 23.47 -1.45
C ASN A 137 -6.95 24.63 -1.84
N ARG A 138 -5.85 24.82 -1.10
CA ARG A 138 -4.86 25.86 -1.41
C ARG A 138 -4.22 25.64 -2.79
N GLN A 139 -3.93 24.39 -3.16
CA GLN A 139 -3.38 24.07 -4.47
C GLN A 139 -4.40 24.25 -5.60
N LEU A 140 -5.68 23.98 -5.36
CA LEU A 140 -6.75 24.23 -6.34
C LEU A 140 -6.87 25.71 -6.68
N ILE A 141 -6.77 26.59 -5.68
CA ILE A 141 -6.82 28.05 -5.89
C ILE A 141 -5.63 28.51 -6.71
N ARG A 142 -4.43 27.97 -6.49
CA ARG A 142 -3.21 28.34 -7.24
C ARG A 142 -3.19 27.86 -8.69
N LYS A 143 -3.94 26.80 -9.02
CA LYS A 143 -4.03 26.21 -10.36
C LYS A 143 -5.24 26.72 -11.16
N LYS A 144 -6.02 27.62 -10.57
CA LYS A 144 -7.19 28.26 -11.19
C LYS A 144 -6.78 29.61 -11.76
#